data_AF-A0A2Z6T669-F1
#
_entry.id   AF-A0A2Z6T669-F1
#
_cell.length_a   1.000
_cell.length_b   1.000
_cell.length_c   1.000
_cell.angle_alpha   90.00
_cell.angle_beta   90.00
_cell.angle_gamma   90.00
#
_symmetry.space_group_name_H-M   'P 1'
#
loop_
_entity.id
_entity.type
_entity.pdbx_description
1 polymer ?
#
loop_
_entity_poly.entity_id
_entity_poly.type
_entity_poly.pdbx_seq_one_letter_code
_entity_poly.pdbx_strand_id
1 'polypeptide(L)'
;MALSSTSNLVLSLSSISYQNNSEYSNYTTEVSKASSWVQNHDYHFYRTEKNFSRSDNDPLSSNYAGVSSFNSINNRQVIRFINYLGLKNNDNSFENQYATLATDSILGIKYYLVASHQYDNPAFNTYDYRPSLMNKKTLKQYQDFNIIKNQTALPLIFASPTSSNPHLISNDPTQNQTNILNNITGKKFILYQENYWPLAQLQNAKESKSNWHEFNKINPELPSKVSFTFVPTSNDPYYLELPPDLDQNNTTIRVNHQLIDNSELGNNNHLIEIANQQKDKPVKITFTLHHRELYLGNALIWQFNQTKFNQVLKSYLKKQPQIKQTSALSLSFNFKTKSRETLKSTIPYSSAWLVYDNHHLIQTKPFAHTFLSFDLKPGHHQIKLIYLPLTLLVGMLISLIALIVFIIILSKRKFM
;
A
#
# COMPACT_ATOMS: atom_id res chain seq x y z
N MET A 1 6.99 0.88 -50.00
CA MET A 1 6.27 1.50 -48.87
C MET A 1 5.71 0.49 -47.86
N ALA A 2 5.03 -0.60 -48.27
CA ALA A 2 4.57 -1.62 -47.32
C ALA A 2 5.74 -2.36 -46.62
N LEU A 3 6.75 -2.81 -47.38
CA LEU A 3 7.91 -3.51 -46.82
C LEU A 3 8.68 -2.66 -45.80
N SER A 4 8.93 -1.38 -46.12
CA SER A 4 9.62 -0.45 -45.22
C SER A 4 8.82 -0.16 -43.95
N SER A 5 7.49 -0.10 -44.05
CA SER A 5 6.62 0.10 -42.89
C SER A 5 6.55 -1.14 -42.01
N THR A 6 6.50 -2.34 -42.60
CA THR A 6 6.57 -3.60 -41.86
C THR A 6 7.94 -3.80 -41.22
N SER A 7 9.04 -3.51 -41.93
CA SER A 7 10.39 -3.57 -41.37
C SER A 7 10.58 -2.55 -40.25
N ASN A 8 10.10 -1.31 -40.40
CA ASN A 8 10.12 -0.32 -39.32
C ASN A 8 9.23 -0.73 -38.13
N LEU A 9 8.06 -1.32 -38.38
CA LEU A 9 7.19 -1.86 -37.33
C LEU A 9 7.88 -3.01 -36.58
N VAL A 10 8.48 -3.96 -37.29
CA VAL A 10 9.20 -5.08 -36.68
C VAL A 10 10.42 -4.60 -35.92
N LEU A 11 11.23 -3.71 -36.48
CA LEU A 11 12.43 -3.16 -35.83
C LEU A 11 12.06 -2.31 -34.60
N SER A 12 11.05 -1.44 -34.72
CA SER A 12 10.57 -0.63 -33.59
C SER A 12 9.94 -1.48 -32.49
N LEU A 13 9.11 -2.47 -32.82
CA LEU A 13 8.54 -3.39 -31.84
C LEU A 13 9.60 -4.30 -31.22
N SER A 14 10.62 -4.71 -31.97
CA SER A 14 11.74 -5.50 -31.44
C SER A 14 12.68 -4.68 -30.56
N SER A 15 12.71 -3.36 -30.72
CA SER A 15 13.47 -2.44 -29.86
C SER A 15 12.74 -2.11 -28.54
N ILE A 16 11.45 -2.45 -28.45
CA ILE A 16 10.67 -2.36 -27.22
C ILE A 16 10.82 -3.71 -26.52
N SER A 17 11.50 -3.73 -25.37
CA SER A 17 11.60 -4.94 -24.53
C SER A 17 10.23 -5.28 -23.96
N TYR A 18 9.47 -6.13 -24.66
CA TYR A 18 8.26 -6.71 -24.09
C TYR A 18 8.63 -7.72 -23.01
N GLN A 19 7.88 -7.72 -21.92
CA GLN A 19 8.06 -8.75 -20.90
C GLN A 19 7.81 -10.14 -21.49
N ASN A 20 8.62 -11.10 -21.05
CA ASN A 20 8.53 -12.46 -21.53
C ASN A 20 7.17 -13.08 -21.17
N ASN A 21 6.42 -13.54 -22.18
CA ASN A 21 5.08 -14.07 -22.00
C ASN A 21 5.05 -15.29 -21.05
N SER A 22 6.09 -16.13 -21.07
CA SER A 22 6.15 -17.28 -20.17
C SER A 22 6.37 -16.86 -18.73
N GLU A 23 7.23 -15.87 -18.47
CA GLU A 23 7.45 -15.29 -17.14
C GLU A 23 6.17 -14.66 -16.59
N TYR A 24 5.46 -13.88 -17.42
CA TYR A 24 4.14 -13.33 -17.08
C TYR A 24 3.16 -14.45 -16.71
N SER A 25 2.95 -15.41 -17.61
CA SER A 25 1.97 -16.48 -17.44
C SER A 25 2.26 -17.34 -16.22
N ASN A 26 3.53 -17.69 -15.98
CA ASN A 26 3.95 -18.48 -14.83
C ASN A 26 3.69 -17.70 -13.53
N TYR A 27 4.14 -16.44 -13.46
CA TYR A 27 3.91 -15.59 -12.30
C TYR A 27 2.43 -15.44 -11.98
N THR A 28 1.60 -15.06 -12.96
CA THR A 28 0.16 -14.85 -12.74
C THR A 28 -0.54 -16.15 -12.34
N THR A 29 -0.11 -17.30 -12.90
CA THR A 29 -0.67 -18.61 -12.57
C THR A 29 -0.39 -18.97 -11.12
N GLU A 30 0.86 -18.84 -10.66
CA GLU A 30 1.21 -19.17 -9.27
C GLU A 30 0.53 -18.23 -8.27
N VAL A 31 0.54 -16.93 -8.52
CA VAL A 31 -0.13 -15.95 -7.64
C VAL A 31 -1.65 -16.17 -7.63
N SER A 32 -2.27 -16.49 -8.77
CA SER A 32 -3.71 -16.77 -8.85
C SER A 32 -4.12 -18.05 -8.12
N LYS A 33 -3.24 -19.07 -8.05
CA LYS A 33 -3.48 -20.27 -7.20
C LYS A 33 -3.56 -19.88 -5.73
N ALA A 34 -2.70 -18.96 -5.29
CA ALA A 34 -2.71 -18.45 -3.92
C ALA A 34 -3.96 -17.63 -3.64
N SER A 35 -4.33 -16.72 -4.56
CA SER A 35 -5.57 -15.94 -4.44
C SER A 35 -6.81 -16.84 -4.34
N SER A 36 -6.91 -17.83 -5.23
CA SER A 36 -8.02 -18.80 -5.23
C SER A 36 -8.08 -19.61 -3.93
N TRP A 37 -6.92 -19.99 -3.38
CA TRP A 37 -6.87 -20.65 -2.07
C TRP A 37 -7.45 -19.75 -0.97
N VAL A 38 -7.08 -18.47 -0.91
CA VAL A 38 -7.64 -17.54 0.10
C VAL A 38 -9.14 -17.35 -0.10
N GLN A 39 -9.62 -17.20 -1.35
CA GLN A 39 -11.04 -17.04 -1.67
C GLN A 39 -11.89 -18.23 -1.21
N ASN A 40 -11.33 -19.44 -1.25
CA ASN A 40 -11.99 -20.65 -0.77
C ASN A 40 -12.01 -20.79 0.76
N HIS A 41 -11.23 -19.99 1.50
CA HIS A 41 -11.12 -20.06 2.97
C HIS A 41 -11.66 -18.81 3.67
N ASP A 42 -11.98 -17.74 2.95
CA ASP A 42 -12.54 -16.51 3.50
C ASP A 42 -13.60 -15.92 2.56
N TYR A 43 -14.87 -16.04 2.93
CA TYR A 43 -16.00 -15.62 2.09
C TYR A 43 -16.41 -14.15 2.28
N HIS A 44 -15.73 -13.42 3.16
CA HIS A 44 -15.94 -12.00 3.37
C HIS A 44 -14.98 -11.21 2.48
N PHE A 45 -15.28 -9.95 2.23
CA PHE A 45 -14.34 -9.07 1.54
C PHE A 45 -13.07 -8.91 2.38
N TYR A 46 -11.92 -9.06 1.73
CA TYR A 46 -10.60 -8.80 2.29
C TYR A 46 -9.70 -8.24 1.19
N ARG A 47 -8.57 -7.63 1.60
CA ARG A 47 -7.48 -7.35 0.68
C ARG A 47 -6.31 -8.29 0.87
N THR A 48 -5.60 -8.53 -0.23
CA THR A 48 -4.36 -9.28 -0.27
C THR A 48 -3.27 -8.39 -0.86
N GLU A 49 -2.07 -8.45 -0.30
CA GLU A 49 -0.89 -7.85 -0.93
C GLU A 49 0.29 -8.83 -0.90
N LYS A 50 1.42 -8.40 -1.45
CA LYS A 50 2.63 -9.21 -1.60
C LYS A 50 3.87 -8.36 -1.35
N ASN A 51 4.97 -8.99 -0.96
CA ASN A 51 6.26 -8.31 -0.76
C ASN A 51 7.23 -8.50 -1.95
N PHE A 52 6.75 -9.07 -3.06
CA PHE A 52 7.47 -9.22 -4.32
C PHE A 52 6.61 -8.61 -5.43
N SER A 53 7.22 -8.17 -6.53
CA SER A 53 6.47 -7.51 -7.60
C SER A 53 6.95 -7.84 -9.00
N ARG A 54 5.99 -7.98 -9.91
CA ARG A 54 6.21 -7.98 -11.36
C ARG A 54 5.70 -6.67 -11.98
N SER A 55 4.57 -6.15 -11.50
CA SER A 55 3.99 -4.87 -11.94
C SER A 55 3.03 -4.29 -10.90
N ASP A 56 2.78 -2.99 -10.99
CA ASP A 56 1.83 -2.24 -10.16
C ASP A 56 0.39 -2.76 -10.28
N ASN A 57 0.05 -3.42 -11.40
CA ASN A 57 -1.28 -3.97 -11.69
C ASN A 57 -1.38 -5.49 -11.42
N ASP A 58 -0.46 -6.05 -10.64
CA ASP A 58 -0.52 -7.45 -10.24
C ASP A 58 -1.83 -7.88 -9.55
N PRO A 59 -2.52 -7.02 -8.76
CA PRO A 59 -3.86 -7.35 -8.26
C PRO A 59 -4.86 -7.67 -9.36
N LEU A 60 -4.84 -6.90 -10.46
CA LEU A 60 -5.71 -7.10 -11.61
C LEU A 60 -5.32 -8.38 -12.37
N SER A 61 -4.04 -8.56 -12.68
CA SER A 61 -3.57 -9.70 -13.49
C SER A 61 -3.61 -11.03 -12.74
N SER A 62 -3.61 -11.01 -11.40
CA SER A 62 -3.57 -12.21 -10.57
C SER A 62 -4.84 -12.41 -9.72
N ASN A 63 -5.92 -11.72 -10.10
CA ASN A 63 -7.27 -11.88 -9.57
C ASN A 63 -7.35 -11.82 -8.03
N TYR A 64 -6.82 -10.77 -7.41
CA TYR A 64 -7.00 -10.51 -5.98
C TYR A 64 -7.33 -9.03 -5.72
N ALA A 65 -8.05 -8.76 -4.64
CA ALA A 65 -8.33 -7.39 -4.20
C ALA A 65 -7.08 -6.80 -3.53
N GLY A 66 -6.22 -6.14 -4.29
CA GLY A 66 -5.07 -5.39 -3.79
C GLY A 66 -5.37 -3.93 -3.50
N VAL A 67 -4.33 -3.21 -3.09
CA VAL A 67 -4.29 -1.74 -3.13
C VAL A 67 -3.44 -1.27 -4.30
N SER A 68 -2.35 -1.97 -4.65
CA SER A 68 -1.43 -1.51 -5.70
C SER A 68 -2.12 -1.35 -7.07
N SER A 69 -1.87 -0.24 -7.78
CA SER A 69 -2.44 0.00 -9.11
C SER A 69 -1.70 1.09 -9.88
N PHE A 70 -1.50 0.85 -11.18
CA PHE A 70 -1.12 1.87 -12.16
C PHE A 70 -2.30 2.20 -13.09
N ASN A 71 -2.67 3.48 -13.16
CA ASN A 71 -3.70 4.01 -14.03
C ASN A 71 -3.55 5.53 -14.25
N SER A 72 -3.47 5.99 -15.50
CA SER A 72 -3.35 7.41 -15.87
C SER A 72 -4.55 8.29 -15.49
N ILE A 73 -5.68 7.69 -15.10
CA ILE A 73 -6.88 8.39 -14.61
C ILE A 73 -7.14 8.11 -13.12
N ASN A 74 -6.08 7.83 -12.35
CA ASN A 74 -6.19 7.53 -10.93
C ASN A 74 -6.83 8.67 -10.11
N ASN A 75 -7.50 8.30 -9.02
CA ASN A 75 -8.14 9.26 -8.13
C ASN A 75 -7.07 10.00 -7.31
N ARG A 76 -6.88 11.30 -7.60
CA ARG A 76 -5.90 12.16 -6.90
C ARG A 76 -6.06 12.20 -5.38
N GLN A 77 -7.28 12.07 -4.86
CA GLN A 77 -7.50 12.04 -3.40
C GLN A 77 -7.01 10.73 -2.78
N VAL A 78 -7.05 9.62 -3.55
CA VAL A 78 -6.47 8.35 -3.12
C VAL A 78 -4.95 8.45 -3.10
N ILE A 79 -4.34 8.94 -4.19
CA ILE A 79 -2.88 9.16 -4.25
C ILE A 79 -2.43 10.06 -3.08
N ARG A 80 -3.14 11.17 -2.83
CA ARG A 80 -2.83 12.07 -1.72
C ARG A 80 -2.94 11.38 -0.35
N PHE A 81 -3.95 10.54 -0.13
CA PHE A 81 -4.08 9.80 1.12
C PHE A 81 -2.98 8.76 1.31
N ILE A 82 -2.65 8.02 0.25
CA ILE A 82 -1.56 7.05 0.24
C ILE A 82 -0.22 7.75 0.53
N ASN A 83 -0.04 8.95 -0.02
CA ASN A 83 1.11 9.78 0.26
C ASN A 83 1.19 10.22 1.75
N TYR A 84 0.07 10.60 2.37
CA TYR A 84 0.02 10.88 3.81
C TYR A 84 0.38 9.67 4.67
N LEU A 85 0.19 8.45 4.18
CA LEU A 85 0.61 7.22 4.88
C LEU A 85 2.10 6.92 4.72
N GLY A 86 2.80 7.56 3.79
CA GLY A 86 4.20 7.28 3.47
C GLY A 86 4.40 6.03 2.63
N LEU A 87 3.42 5.63 1.81
CA LEU A 87 3.60 4.54 0.85
C LEU A 87 4.07 5.08 -0.52
N LYS A 88 4.72 4.21 -1.30
CA LYS A 88 5.20 4.54 -2.64
C LYS A 88 4.06 4.97 -3.56
N ASN A 89 4.22 6.13 -4.20
CA ASN A 89 3.24 6.66 -5.14
C ASN A 89 3.86 7.66 -6.14
N ASN A 90 3.18 7.83 -7.26
CA ASN A 90 3.35 8.93 -8.20
C ASN A 90 1.97 9.36 -8.75
N ASP A 91 1.93 10.27 -9.71
CA ASP A 91 0.68 10.80 -10.26
C ASP A 91 -0.24 9.75 -10.89
N ASN A 92 0.32 8.61 -11.30
CA ASN A 92 -0.38 7.55 -12.04
C ASN A 92 -0.37 6.21 -11.33
N SER A 93 0.37 6.06 -10.22
CA SER A 93 0.54 4.78 -9.55
C SER A 93 0.62 4.93 -8.05
N PHE A 94 0.18 3.91 -7.35
CA PHE A 94 0.52 3.71 -5.96
C PHE A 94 0.72 2.22 -5.68
N GLU A 95 1.70 1.92 -4.84
CA GLU A 95 2.10 0.57 -4.50
C GLU A 95 2.15 0.40 -2.99
N ASN A 96 1.92 -0.82 -2.53
CA ASN A 96 2.01 -1.15 -1.11
C ASN A 96 3.46 -1.35 -0.61
N GLN A 97 4.39 -0.54 -1.12
CA GLN A 97 5.79 -0.49 -0.70
C GLN A 97 5.97 0.57 0.40
N TYR A 98 6.95 0.35 1.29
CA TYR A 98 7.14 1.13 2.53
C TYR A 98 5.99 0.97 3.53
N ALA A 99 5.26 -0.14 3.43
CA ALA A 99 4.12 -0.43 4.28
C ALA A 99 4.54 -0.79 5.71
N THR A 100 3.79 -0.29 6.68
CA THR A 100 3.93 -0.60 8.10
C THR A 100 2.80 -1.53 8.55
N LEU A 101 2.89 -2.05 9.78
CA LEU A 101 1.76 -2.76 10.38
C LEU A 101 0.50 -1.88 10.46
N ALA A 102 0.65 -0.57 10.63
CA ALA A 102 -0.47 0.35 10.72
C ALA A 102 -1.10 0.65 9.36
N THR A 103 -0.31 0.86 8.30
CA THR A 103 -0.86 1.06 6.93
C THR A 103 -1.61 -0.19 6.47
N ASP A 104 -1.07 -1.38 6.73
CA ASP A 104 -1.73 -2.65 6.44
C ASP A 104 -3.10 -2.75 7.12
N SER A 105 -3.15 -2.35 8.38
CA SER A 105 -4.41 -2.31 9.14
C SER A 105 -5.38 -1.29 8.57
N ILE A 106 -4.94 -0.05 8.31
CA ILE A 106 -5.77 1.04 7.78
C ILE A 106 -6.38 0.65 6.43
N LEU A 107 -5.58 0.08 5.53
CA LEU A 107 -6.01 -0.30 4.18
C LEU A 107 -6.76 -1.64 4.12
N GLY A 108 -6.77 -2.40 5.23
CA GLY A 108 -7.49 -3.66 5.34
C GLY A 108 -6.80 -4.84 4.66
N ILE A 109 -5.47 -4.81 4.59
CA ILE A 109 -4.66 -5.89 4.03
C ILE A 109 -4.62 -7.04 5.02
N LYS A 110 -5.41 -8.08 4.74
CA LYS A 110 -5.65 -9.23 5.63
C LYS A 110 -4.75 -10.42 5.32
N TYR A 111 -4.41 -10.61 4.05
CA TYR A 111 -3.52 -11.68 3.61
C TYR A 111 -2.30 -11.11 2.91
N TYR A 112 -1.16 -11.76 3.10
CA TYR A 112 0.09 -11.43 2.42
C TYR A 112 0.67 -12.65 1.73
N LEU A 113 1.16 -12.47 0.52
CA LEU A 113 2.04 -13.42 -0.16
C LEU A 113 3.49 -12.99 0.09
N VAL A 114 4.23 -13.80 0.83
CA VAL A 114 5.60 -13.48 1.26
C VAL A 114 6.58 -14.41 0.57
N ALA A 115 7.52 -13.87 -0.20
CA ALA A 115 8.56 -14.65 -0.87
C ALA A 115 9.29 -15.59 0.11
N SER A 116 9.45 -16.86 -0.27
CA SER A 116 10.08 -17.90 0.56
C SER A 116 11.60 -17.85 0.48
N HIS A 117 12.15 -17.50 -0.69
CA HIS A 117 13.58 -17.45 -0.97
C HIS A 117 13.89 -16.16 -1.73
N GLN A 118 14.74 -15.30 -1.16
CA GLN A 118 15.37 -14.27 -1.96
C GLN A 118 16.35 -14.99 -2.92
N TYR A 119 16.26 -14.70 -4.22
CA TYR A 119 17.30 -14.97 -5.23
C TYR A 119 17.22 -16.23 -6.11
N ASP A 120 16.32 -17.19 -5.90
CA ASP A 120 16.23 -18.37 -6.80
C ASP A 120 15.40 -18.08 -8.07
N ASN A 121 14.35 -17.26 -7.94
CA ASN A 121 13.48 -16.87 -9.03
C ASN A 121 13.35 -15.34 -9.06
N PRO A 122 13.94 -14.64 -10.06
CA PRO A 122 13.90 -13.18 -10.15
C PRO A 122 12.49 -12.59 -10.10
N ALA A 123 11.48 -13.32 -10.61
CA ALA A 123 10.09 -12.89 -10.61
C ALA A 123 9.46 -12.81 -9.20
N PHE A 124 10.07 -13.46 -8.20
CA PHE A 124 9.62 -13.47 -6.80
C PHE A 124 10.65 -12.85 -5.85
N ASN A 125 11.63 -12.11 -6.37
CA ASN A 125 12.53 -11.33 -5.53
C ASN A 125 11.77 -10.24 -4.78
N THR A 126 12.14 -10.06 -3.51
CA THR A 126 11.58 -9.01 -2.67
C THR A 126 12.55 -7.84 -2.57
N TYR A 127 12.04 -6.66 -2.91
CA TYR A 127 12.68 -5.36 -2.66
C TYR A 127 12.09 -4.66 -1.43
N ASP A 128 11.09 -5.27 -0.78
CA ASP A 128 10.36 -4.75 0.37
C ASP A 128 10.82 -5.46 1.66
N TYR A 129 11.84 -4.90 2.31
CA TYR A 129 12.40 -5.45 3.55
C TYR A 129 11.41 -5.30 4.72
N ARG A 130 10.74 -6.41 5.08
CA ARG A 130 9.71 -6.43 6.13
C ARG A 130 9.84 -7.62 7.08
N PRO A 131 10.76 -7.58 8.05
CA PRO A 131 10.95 -8.67 9.01
C PRO A 131 9.69 -9.02 9.82
N SER A 132 8.74 -8.10 10.01
CA SER A 132 7.46 -8.41 10.66
C SER A 132 6.58 -9.39 9.88
N LEU A 133 6.71 -9.47 8.55
CA LEU A 133 5.98 -10.44 7.74
C LEU A 133 6.63 -11.82 7.80
N MET A 134 7.97 -11.87 7.72
CA MET A 134 8.74 -13.11 7.71
C MET A 134 8.62 -13.93 9.01
N ASN A 135 8.35 -13.27 10.14
CA ASN A 135 8.21 -13.92 11.44
C ASN A 135 6.78 -14.42 11.75
N LYS A 136 5.82 -14.26 10.82
CA LYS A 136 4.43 -14.69 11.04
C LYS A 136 4.22 -16.15 10.71
N LYS A 137 3.21 -16.75 11.36
CA LYS A 137 2.77 -18.11 11.07
C LYS A 137 2.27 -18.23 9.63
N THR A 138 2.89 -19.12 8.86
CA THR A 138 2.44 -19.53 7.53
C THR A 138 1.11 -20.28 7.61
N LEU A 139 0.15 -19.87 6.78
CA LEU A 139 -1.11 -20.56 6.56
C LEU A 139 -0.99 -21.63 5.47
N LYS A 140 -0.27 -21.31 4.40
CA LYS A 140 -0.03 -22.19 3.27
C LYS A 140 1.33 -21.86 2.64
N GLN A 141 2.11 -22.89 2.38
CA GLN A 141 3.40 -22.80 1.70
C GLN A 141 3.25 -23.22 0.24
N TYR A 142 3.88 -22.44 -0.64
CA TYR A 142 4.16 -22.76 -2.04
C TYR A 142 5.68 -22.80 -2.24
N GLN A 143 6.12 -23.14 -3.45
CA GLN A 143 7.54 -23.17 -3.79
C GLN A 143 8.19 -21.79 -3.59
N ASP A 144 7.66 -20.76 -4.24
CA ASP A 144 8.30 -19.43 -4.26
C ASP A 144 7.83 -18.49 -3.14
N PHE A 145 6.70 -18.75 -2.50
CA PHE A 145 6.13 -17.86 -1.47
C PHE A 145 5.21 -18.57 -0.47
N ASN A 146 4.86 -17.86 0.59
CA ASN A 146 4.00 -18.28 1.69
C ASN A 146 2.79 -17.35 1.84
N ILE A 147 1.64 -17.91 2.19
CA ILE A 147 0.48 -17.13 2.60
C ILE A 147 0.54 -16.92 4.11
N ILE A 148 0.52 -15.67 4.54
CA ILE A 148 0.38 -15.28 5.96
C ILE A 148 -0.88 -14.44 6.17
N LYS A 149 -1.30 -14.31 7.43
CA LYS A 149 -2.48 -13.54 7.81
C LYS A 149 -2.16 -12.39 8.75
N ASN A 150 -2.63 -11.20 8.39
CA ASN A 150 -2.69 -10.05 9.27
C ASN A 150 -3.96 -10.10 10.13
N GLN A 151 -3.78 -10.20 11.45
CA GLN A 151 -4.91 -10.32 12.39
C GLN A 151 -5.54 -8.96 12.75
N THR A 152 -4.86 -7.85 12.44
CA THR A 152 -5.30 -6.50 12.78
C THR A 152 -5.87 -5.73 11.59
N ALA A 153 -6.05 -6.38 10.44
CA ALA A 153 -6.64 -5.75 9.24
C ALA A 153 -8.04 -5.21 9.54
N LEU A 154 -8.27 -3.93 9.23
CA LEU A 154 -9.63 -3.38 9.26
C LEU A 154 -10.47 -4.00 8.13
N PRO A 155 -11.77 -4.20 8.34
CA PRO A 155 -12.67 -4.53 7.24
C PRO A 155 -12.74 -3.36 6.24
N LEU A 156 -13.23 -3.61 5.01
CA LEU A 156 -13.38 -2.56 4.00
C LEU A 156 -14.24 -1.38 4.47
N ILE A 157 -15.24 -1.66 5.32
CA ILE A 157 -16.12 -0.69 5.96
C ILE A 157 -16.08 -0.96 7.47
N PHE A 158 -15.90 0.08 8.28
CA PHE A 158 -15.74 -0.02 9.73
C PHE A 158 -16.48 1.10 10.46
N ALA A 159 -17.06 0.78 11.62
CA ALA A 159 -17.81 1.70 12.46
C ALA A 159 -16.88 2.50 13.37
N SER A 160 -17.03 3.81 13.36
CA SER A 160 -16.25 4.75 14.15
C SER A 160 -17.18 5.58 15.04
N PRO A 161 -16.77 5.88 16.29
CA PRO A 161 -17.58 6.67 17.21
C PRO A 161 -17.57 8.17 16.87
N THR A 162 -16.76 8.62 15.91
CA THR A 162 -16.65 10.02 15.50
C THR A 162 -16.92 10.19 14.01
N SER A 163 -17.64 11.27 13.67
CA SER A 163 -17.90 11.69 12.30
C SER A 163 -16.82 12.63 11.74
N SER A 164 -15.83 13.03 12.56
CA SER A 164 -14.77 13.96 12.16
C SER A 164 -13.71 13.32 11.25
N ASN A 165 -13.05 14.15 10.46
CA ASN A 165 -11.86 13.76 9.71
C ASN A 165 -10.61 13.79 10.58
N PRO A 166 -9.65 12.87 10.35
CA PRO A 166 -8.34 12.97 10.98
C PRO A 166 -7.60 14.20 10.46
N HIS A 167 -6.78 14.81 11.31
CA HIS A 167 -5.82 15.83 10.88
C HIS A 167 -4.64 15.12 10.21
N LEU A 168 -4.34 15.47 8.96
CA LEU A 168 -3.24 14.89 8.19
C LEU A 168 -2.21 15.98 7.90
N ILE A 169 -0.94 15.65 8.14
CA ILE A 169 0.22 16.53 8.08
C ILE A 169 1.09 16.07 6.91
N SER A 170 1.46 16.98 6.02
CA SER A 170 2.36 16.64 4.92
C SER A 170 3.72 16.19 5.45
N ASN A 171 4.30 15.16 4.83
CA ASN A 171 5.62 14.64 5.17
C ASN A 171 5.77 14.06 6.60
N ASP A 172 4.67 13.65 7.24
CA ASP A 172 4.68 13.07 8.60
C ASP A 172 3.87 11.76 8.66
N PRO A 173 4.40 10.66 8.10
CA PRO A 173 3.68 9.38 8.04
C PRO A 173 3.42 8.80 9.43
N THR A 174 4.31 8.99 10.41
CA THR A 174 4.16 8.43 11.75
C THR A 174 2.99 9.07 12.52
N GLN A 175 2.87 10.39 12.47
CA GLN A 175 1.76 11.11 13.09
C GLN A 175 0.46 10.86 12.32
N ASN A 176 0.48 10.80 10.99
CA ASN A 176 -0.71 10.52 10.18
C ASN A 176 -1.29 9.15 10.46
N GLN A 177 -0.46 8.10 10.49
CA GLN A 177 -0.91 6.75 10.82
C GLN A 177 -1.53 6.70 12.23
N THR A 178 -0.94 7.44 13.19
CA THR A 178 -1.48 7.60 14.55
C THR A 178 -2.83 8.32 14.56
N ASN A 179 -2.94 9.46 13.86
CA ASN A 179 -4.14 10.28 13.79
C ASN A 179 -5.31 9.51 13.16
N ILE A 180 -5.04 8.78 12.08
CA ILE A 180 -6.04 7.97 11.39
C ILE A 180 -6.56 6.87 12.32
N LEU A 181 -5.68 6.07 12.95
CA LEU A 181 -6.14 5.00 13.84
C LEU A 181 -6.84 5.52 15.10
N ASN A 182 -6.39 6.63 15.67
CA ASN A 182 -7.09 7.29 16.78
C ASN A 182 -8.49 7.76 16.36
N ASN A 183 -8.61 8.35 15.18
CA ASN A 183 -9.89 8.80 14.64
C ASN A 183 -10.83 7.61 14.32
N ILE A 184 -10.32 6.53 13.73
CA ILE A 184 -11.09 5.32 13.44
C ILE A 184 -11.61 4.68 14.72
N THR A 185 -10.73 4.45 15.69
CA THR A 185 -11.01 3.67 16.90
C THR A 185 -11.66 4.49 18.02
N GLY A 186 -11.59 5.82 17.95
CA GLY A 186 -11.98 6.73 19.04
C GLY A 186 -11.09 6.63 20.27
N LYS A 187 -9.92 5.99 20.16
CA LYS A 187 -8.91 5.92 21.22
C LYS A 187 -7.85 6.98 21.01
N LYS A 188 -7.16 7.36 22.09
CA LYS A 188 -5.98 8.21 22.05
C LYS A 188 -4.78 7.38 22.47
N PHE A 189 -3.85 7.17 21.54
CA PHE A 189 -2.57 6.51 21.80
C PHE A 189 -1.54 6.97 20.76
N ILE A 190 -0.27 6.74 21.05
CA ILE A 190 0.86 7.06 20.19
C ILE A 190 1.38 5.74 19.61
N LEU A 191 1.53 5.67 18.28
CA LEU A 191 2.06 4.48 17.60
C LEU A 191 3.58 4.45 17.56
N TYR A 192 4.22 5.60 17.37
CA TYR A 192 5.64 5.71 17.12
C TYR A 192 6.29 6.53 18.23
N GLN A 193 7.35 5.99 18.82
CA GLN A 193 8.18 6.70 19.78
C GLN A 193 9.56 6.87 19.16
N GLU A 194 10.06 8.10 19.15
CA GLU A 194 11.38 8.39 18.58
C GLU A 194 12.45 7.69 19.43
N ASN A 195 13.44 7.13 18.75
CA ASN A 195 14.60 6.50 19.35
C ASN A 195 15.86 7.26 18.93
N TYR A 196 16.83 7.32 19.84
CA TYR A 196 18.07 8.04 19.58
C TYR A 196 18.97 7.29 18.60
N TRP A 197 19.65 8.05 17.74
CA TRP A 197 20.73 7.51 16.93
C TRP A 197 21.91 7.10 17.83
N PRO A 198 22.50 5.90 17.62
CA PRO A 198 23.75 5.52 18.27
C PRO A 198 24.92 6.32 17.68
N LEU A 199 26.11 6.20 18.29
CA LEU A 199 27.32 6.81 17.75
C LEU A 199 27.67 6.26 16.36
N ALA A 200 28.02 7.16 15.44
CA ALA A 200 28.41 6.82 14.09
C ALA A 200 29.78 6.13 14.04
N GLN A 201 29.88 5.06 13.26
CA GLN A 201 31.12 4.40 12.87
C GLN A 201 31.47 4.84 11.46
N LEU A 202 32.63 5.48 11.30
CA LEU A 202 33.01 6.16 10.06
C LEU A 202 34.11 5.40 9.32
N GLN A 203 33.95 5.25 8.01
CA GLN A 203 34.97 4.76 7.11
C GLN A 203 35.17 5.77 5.97
N ASN A 204 36.36 6.36 5.88
CA ASN A 204 36.66 7.43 4.92
C ASN A 204 35.63 8.60 4.98
N ALA A 205 35.07 8.85 6.16
CA ALA A 205 34.08 9.89 6.42
C ALA A 205 34.48 10.64 7.70
N LYS A 206 34.09 11.91 7.79
CA LYS A 206 34.14 12.72 9.01
C LYS A 206 32.82 13.44 9.21
N GLU A 207 32.36 13.54 10.44
CA GLU A 207 31.18 14.33 10.77
C GLU A 207 31.51 15.83 10.68
N SER A 208 30.54 16.62 10.20
CA SER A 208 30.62 18.07 10.13
C SER A 208 30.63 18.66 11.53
N LYS A 209 31.44 19.70 11.75
CA LYS A 209 31.43 20.46 13.02
C LYS A 209 30.26 21.44 13.10
N SER A 210 29.71 21.81 11.94
CA SER A 210 28.71 22.87 11.82
C SER A 210 27.29 22.35 11.86
N ASN A 211 27.08 21.12 11.36
CA ASN A 211 25.76 20.52 11.22
C ASN A 211 25.76 19.11 11.80
N TRP A 212 24.86 18.91 12.76
CA TRP A 212 24.54 17.59 13.31
C TRP A 212 24.15 16.62 12.18
N HIS A 213 24.70 15.40 12.21
CA HIS A 213 24.36 14.35 11.24
C HIS A 213 24.69 14.65 9.77
N GLU A 214 25.56 15.63 9.51
CA GLU A 214 26.17 15.83 8.19
C GLU A 214 27.54 15.15 8.14
N PHE A 215 27.80 14.33 7.12
CA PHE A 215 29.02 13.57 6.96
C PHE A 215 29.70 13.89 5.64
N ASN A 216 31.01 14.13 5.69
CA ASN A 216 31.84 14.49 4.55
C ASN A 216 32.88 13.41 4.24
N LYS A 217 33.09 13.10 2.96
CA LYS A 217 34.19 12.23 2.51
C LYS A 217 35.55 12.83 2.93
N ILE A 218 36.46 11.98 3.41
CA ILE A 218 37.85 12.40 3.67
C ILE A 218 38.64 12.40 2.35
N ASN A 219 38.63 11.27 1.64
CA ASN A 219 39.17 11.14 0.28
C ASN A 219 38.01 10.90 -0.71
N PRO A 220 37.75 11.82 -1.65
CA PRO A 220 36.67 11.69 -2.64
C PRO A 220 36.76 10.45 -3.53
N GLU A 221 37.97 9.94 -3.78
CA GLU A 221 38.24 8.81 -4.68
C GLU A 221 38.01 7.43 -4.03
N LEU A 222 37.87 7.39 -2.70
CA LEU A 222 37.68 6.14 -1.97
C LEU A 222 36.21 5.98 -1.54
N PRO A 223 35.67 4.75 -1.51
CA PRO A 223 34.35 4.49 -0.94
C PRO A 223 34.28 5.01 0.51
N SER A 224 33.16 5.64 0.84
CA SER A 224 32.93 6.25 2.16
C SER A 224 31.64 5.72 2.76
N LYS A 225 31.68 5.37 4.05
CA LYS A 225 30.54 4.77 4.76
C LYS A 225 30.35 5.40 6.13
N VAL A 226 29.09 5.56 6.49
CA VAL A 226 28.63 5.92 7.83
C VAL A 226 27.75 4.77 8.32
N SER A 227 28.10 4.15 9.44
CA SER A 227 27.35 3.02 10.00
C SER A 227 26.88 3.30 11.42
N PHE A 228 25.68 2.85 11.73
CA PHE A 228 25.07 2.96 13.04
C PHE A 228 24.72 1.56 13.52
N THR A 229 25.19 1.18 14.71
CA THR A 229 24.80 -0.10 15.34
C THR A 229 23.86 0.20 16.49
N PHE A 230 22.56 0.02 16.27
CA PHE A 230 21.56 0.22 17.32
C PHE A 230 21.14 -1.14 17.90
N VAL A 231 20.76 -1.17 19.17
CA VAL A 231 20.30 -2.38 19.86
C VAL A 231 18.84 -2.16 20.27
N PRO A 232 17.88 -2.88 19.66
CA PRO A 232 16.47 -2.83 20.05
C PRO A 232 16.28 -3.17 21.54
N THR A 233 15.55 -2.33 22.28
CA THR A 233 15.26 -2.56 23.71
C THR A 233 14.01 -3.43 23.94
N SER A 234 13.29 -3.74 22.85
CA SER A 234 12.05 -4.52 22.82
C SER A 234 11.99 -5.43 21.60
N ASN A 235 11.04 -6.37 21.59
CA ASN A 235 10.74 -7.19 20.40
C ASN A 235 9.78 -6.52 19.41
N ASP A 236 9.29 -5.33 19.74
CA ASP A 236 8.50 -4.49 18.84
C ASP A 236 9.24 -4.17 17.53
N PRO A 237 8.53 -3.84 16.45
CA PRO A 237 9.13 -3.34 15.22
C PRO A 237 9.81 -1.97 15.42
N TYR A 238 10.92 -1.77 14.74
CA TYR A 238 11.58 -0.48 14.60
C TYR A 238 11.57 -0.06 13.14
N TYR A 239 11.40 1.23 12.89
CA TYR A 239 11.35 1.81 11.55
C TYR A 239 12.42 2.90 11.40
N LEU A 240 13.08 2.94 10.25
CA LEU A 240 13.86 4.07 9.78
C LEU A 240 12.97 4.95 8.92
N GLU A 241 12.81 6.21 9.31
CA GLU A 241 12.18 7.22 8.47
C GLU A 241 13.20 7.76 7.47
N LEU A 242 12.93 7.56 6.19
CA LEU A 242 13.75 8.04 5.09
C LEU A 242 13.14 9.28 4.47
N PRO A 243 13.80 10.43 4.55
CA PRO A 243 13.43 11.60 3.77
C PRO A 243 13.82 11.44 2.29
N PRO A 244 13.18 12.20 1.37
CA PRO A 244 13.36 12.05 -0.08
C PRO A 244 14.79 12.22 -0.60
N ASP A 245 15.62 12.99 0.11
CA ASP A 245 17.02 13.24 -0.22
C ASP A 245 17.93 12.03 0.06
N LEU A 246 17.45 10.99 0.73
CA LEU A 246 18.17 9.72 0.91
C LEU A 246 17.88 8.69 -0.19
N ASP A 247 17.65 9.16 -1.42
CA ASP A 247 17.45 8.31 -2.58
C ASP A 247 18.73 7.55 -2.99
N GLN A 248 18.59 6.62 -3.94
CA GLN A 248 19.69 5.80 -4.44
C GLN A 248 20.79 6.60 -5.15
N ASN A 249 20.51 7.83 -5.61
CA ASN A 249 21.53 8.68 -6.23
C ASN A 249 22.50 9.19 -5.16
N ASN A 250 21.98 9.56 -3.99
CA ASN A 250 22.77 10.13 -2.91
C ASN A 250 23.46 9.07 -2.03
N THR A 251 22.80 7.94 -1.76
CA THR A 251 23.34 6.90 -0.87
C THR A 251 22.83 5.51 -1.18
N THR A 252 23.70 4.50 -0.99
CA THR A 252 23.25 3.12 -0.85
C THR A 252 22.99 2.80 0.62
N ILE A 253 21.80 2.30 0.95
CA ILE A 253 21.40 1.97 2.32
C ILE A 253 21.37 0.45 2.50
N ARG A 254 22.02 -0.06 3.56
CA ARG A 254 21.92 -1.46 3.98
C ARG A 254 21.50 -1.58 5.43
N VAL A 255 20.55 -2.47 5.71
CA VAL A 255 20.19 -2.89 7.06
C VAL A 255 20.71 -4.30 7.26
N ASN A 256 21.67 -4.45 8.17
CA ASN A 256 22.55 -5.60 8.27
C ASN A 256 23.23 -5.87 6.90
N HIS A 257 22.86 -6.98 6.25
CA HIS A 257 23.36 -7.35 4.92
C HIS A 257 22.35 -7.05 3.79
N GLN A 258 21.13 -6.66 4.14
CA GLN A 258 20.05 -6.46 3.18
C GLN A 258 20.13 -5.06 2.57
N LEU A 259 20.14 -5.00 1.24
CA LEU A 259 19.99 -3.77 0.49
C LEU A 259 18.54 -3.27 0.63
N ILE A 260 18.41 -1.98 0.91
CA ILE A 260 17.13 -1.30 0.97
C ILE A 260 16.88 -0.62 -0.38
N ASP A 261 15.67 -0.79 -0.91
CA ASP A 261 15.24 -0.07 -2.11
C ASP A 261 14.84 1.36 -1.76
N ASN A 262 15.74 2.30 -2.08
CA ASN A 262 15.54 3.74 -1.99
C ASN A 262 15.55 4.40 -3.38
N SER A 263 15.16 3.67 -4.42
CA SER A 263 15.16 4.17 -5.80
C SER A 263 14.06 5.18 -6.09
N GLU A 264 12.91 5.04 -5.42
CA GLU A 264 11.69 5.81 -5.69
C GLU A 264 11.05 6.32 -4.38
N LEU A 265 11.75 7.23 -3.68
CA LEU A 265 11.24 7.90 -2.48
C LEU A 265 10.29 9.08 -2.77
N GLY A 266 10.09 9.43 -4.05
CA GLY A 266 9.21 10.53 -4.43
C GLY A 266 9.53 11.84 -3.68
N ASN A 267 8.50 12.47 -3.09
CA ASN A 267 8.62 13.76 -2.40
C ASN A 267 8.24 13.69 -0.91
N ASN A 268 8.11 12.49 -0.33
CA ASN A 268 7.65 12.35 1.06
C ASN A 268 8.48 11.34 1.86
N ASN A 269 8.42 11.47 3.17
CA ASN A 269 9.09 10.57 4.09
C ASN A 269 8.46 9.18 4.02
N HIS A 270 9.31 8.16 4.02
CA HIS A 270 8.92 6.75 3.97
C HIS A 270 9.40 6.01 5.22
N LEU A 271 8.65 5.00 5.65
CA LEU A 271 9.02 4.18 6.81
C LEU A 271 9.49 2.81 6.35
N ILE A 272 10.72 2.46 6.73
CA ILE A 272 11.33 1.17 6.40
C ILE A 272 11.52 0.39 7.68
N GLU A 273 10.97 -0.81 7.74
CA GLU A 273 11.15 -1.66 8.92
C GLU A 273 12.61 -2.13 8.99
N ILE A 274 13.28 -1.86 10.09
CA ILE A 274 14.71 -2.17 10.30
C ILE A 274 14.95 -3.28 11.31
N ALA A 275 13.97 -3.54 12.20
CA ALA A 275 14.05 -4.63 13.17
C ALA A 275 12.66 -5.10 13.60
N ASN A 276 12.52 -6.39 13.93
CA ASN A 276 11.35 -6.96 14.61
C ASN A 276 11.70 -8.30 15.24
N GLN A 277 11.24 -8.56 16.48
CA GLN A 277 11.64 -9.75 17.28
C GLN A 277 13.17 -9.88 17.46
N GLN A 278 13.85 -8.74 17.59
CA GLN A 278 15.30 -8.64 17.70
C GLN A 278 15.75 -7.91 18.98
N LYS A 279 14.98 -8.05 20.08
CA LYS A 279 15.39 -7.50 21.37
C LYS A 279 16.81 -7.95 21.72
N ASP A 280 17.63 -7.01 22.17
CA ASP A 280 19.02 -7.22 22.61
C ASP A 280 19.97 -7.74 21.49
N LYS A 281 19.53 -7.75 20.23
CA LYS A 281 20.35 -8.15 19.08
C LYS A 281 20.73 -6.91 18.25
N PRO A 282 22.02 -6.66 17.99
CA PRO A 282 22.44 -5.48 17.26
C PRO A 282 21.91 -5.49 15.83
N VAL A 283 21.48 -4.32 15.36
CA VAL A 283 21.08 -4.05 13.98
C VAL A 283 21.97 -2.95 13.44
N LYS A 284 22.64 -3.24 12.32
CA LYS A 284 23.60 -2.33 11.69
C LYS A 284 22.96 -1.64 10.50
N ILE A 285 22.80 -0.32 10.54
CA ILE A 285 22.38 0.49 9.40
C ILE A 285 23.64 1.09 8.78
N THR A 286 23.86 0.89 7.48
CA THR A 286 25.03 1.40 6.76
C THR A 286 24.59 2.26 5.58
N PHE A 287 25.06 3.50 5.56
CA PHE A 287 24.93 4.43 4.45
C PHE A 287 26.27 4.51 3.70
N THR A 288 26.26 4.27 2.39
CA THR A 288 27.44 4.42 1.53
C THR A 288 27.28 5.68 0.68
N LEU A 289 28.18 6.64 0.88
CA LEU A 289 28.08 7.97 0.27
C LEU A 289 28.44 7.91 -1.22
N HIS A 290 27.55 8.39 -2.07
CA HIS A 290 27.85 8.56 -3.50
C HIS A 290 28.48 9.93 -3.76
N HIS A 291 27.99 10.98 -3.11
CA HIS A 291 28.54 12.34 -3.22
C HIS A 291 29.53 12.69 -2.10
N ARG A 292 30.03 13.93 -2.11
CA ARG A 292 31.01 14.42 -1.13
C ARG A 292 30.44 14.51 0.28
N GLU A 293 29.15 14.78 0.38
CA GLU A 293 28.42 14.96 1.63
C GLU A 293 27.20 14.04 1.69
N LEU A 294 26.76 13.75 2.90
CA LEU A 294 25.52 13.05 3.21
C LEU A 294 24.91 13.68 4.45
N TYR A 295 23.68 14.14 4.34
CA TYR A 295 22.93 14.72 5.44
C TYR A 295 21.89 13.72 5.96
N LEU A 296 21.99 13.34 7.24
CA LEU A 296 21.08 12.41 7.90
C LEU A 296 20.22 13.09 8.98
N GLY A 297 20.23 14.42 9.06
CA GLY A 297 19.56 15.16 10.14
C GLY A 297 18.03 15.07 10.12
N ASN A 298 17.44 14.70 8.98
CA ASN A 298 16.00 14.49 8.81
C ASN A 298 15.59 13.01 8.88
N ALA A 299 16.55 12.09 9.04
CA ALA A 299 16.26 10.67 9.22
C ALA A 299 16.08 10.34 10.70
N LEU A 300 15.03 9.59 11.03
CA LEU A 300 14.67 9.25 12.40
C LEU A 300 14.53 7.75 12.57
N ILE A 301 14.81 7.25 13.78
CA ILE A 301 14.51 5.87 14.16
C ILE A 301 13.28 5.89 15.05
N TRP A 302 12.28 5.10 14.70
CA TRP A 302 11.03 4.98 15.45
C TRP A 302 10.87 3.58 16.02
N GLN A 303 10.51 3.49 17.30
CA GLN A 303 9.97 2.29 17.91
C GLN A 303 8.44 2.26 17.74
N PHE A 304 7.91 1.19 17.16
CA PHE A 304 6.46 1.01 17.01
C PHE A 304 5.85 0.35 18.24
N ASN A 305 4.84 0.95 18.86
CA ASN A 305 4.17 0.37 20.02
C ASN A 305 3.20 -0.75 19.62
N GLN A 306 3.76 -1.91 19.26
CA GLN A 306 3.01 -3.06 18.75
C GLN A 306 2.02 -3.61 19.78
N THR A 307 2.42 -3.61 21.05
CA THR A 307 1.56 -4.05 22.16
C THR A 307 0.29 -3.19 22.24
N LYS A 308 0.43 -1.87 22.24
CA LYS A 308 -0.73 -0.96 22.30
C LYS A 308 -1.59 -1.05 21.04
N PHE A 309 -0.95 -1.08 19.87
CA PHE A 309 -1.62 -1.25 18.58
C PHE A 309 -2.48 -2.52 18.56
N ASN A 310 -1.91 -3.67 18.91
CA ASN A 310 -2.62 -4.95 18.97
C ASN A 310 -3.74 -4.94 20.00
N GLN A 311 -3.52 -4.38 21.18
CA GLN A 311 -4.53 -4.26 22.22
C GLN A 311 -5.75 -3.46 21.73
N VAL A 312 -5.50 -2.28 21.15
CA VAL A 312 -6.56 -1.41 20.64
C VAL A 312 -7.31 -2.09 19.50
N LEU A 313 -6.63 -2.57 18.47
CA LEU A 313 -7.29 -3.14 17.29
C LEU A 313 -7.99 -4.47 17.59
N LYS A 314 -7.41 -5.36 18.41
CA LYS A 314 -8.09 -6.61 18.81
C LYS A 314 -9.40 -6.33 19.55
N SER A 315 -9.47 -5.27 20.36
CA SER A 315 -10.70 -4.87 21.03
C SER A 315 -11.70 -4.22 20.08
N TYR A 316 -11.22 -3.37 19.16
CA TYR A 316 -12.01 -2.63 18.20
C TYR A 316 -12.68 -3.56 17.17
N LEU A 317 -11.93 -4.53 16.63
CA LEU A 317 -12.37 -5.45 15.59
C LEU A 317 -13.52 -6.37 16.00
N LYS A 318 -13.71 -6.64 17.30
CA LYS A 318 -14.80 -7.50 17.82
C LYS A 318 -16.20 -6.99 17.48
N LYS A 319 -16.35 -5.69 17.21
CA LYS A 319 -17.64 -5.03 16.96
C LYS A 319 -17.76 -4.52 15.52
N GLN A 320 -16.89 -4.94 14.60
CA GLN A 320 -16.89 -4.44 13.24
C GLN A 320 -17.70 -5.33 12.29
N PRO A 321 -18.32 -4.76 11.25
CA PRO A 321 -19.11 -5.54 10.30
C PRO A 321 -18.22 -6.49 9.50
N GLN A 322 -18.82 -7.60 9.08
CA GLN A 322 -18.25 -8.50 8.10
C GLN A 322 -18.93 -8.24 6.75
N ILE A 323 -18.17 -7.75 5.78
CA ILE A 323 -18.70 -7.33 4.48
C ILE A 323 -18.70 -8.50 3.52
N LYS A 324 -19.79 -8.69 2.78
CA LYS A 324 -19.84 -9.60 1.65
C LYS A 324 -19.94 -8.81 0.37
N GLN A 325 -19.14 -9.19 -0.62
CA GLN A 325 -19.33 -8.72 -1.99
C GLN A 325 -20.38 -9.61 -2.65
N THR A 326 -21.53 -9.03 -2.97
CA THR A 326 -22.69 -9.77 -3.52
C THR A 326 -22.72 -9.76 -5.06
N SER A 327 -21.95 -8.87 -5.70
CA SER A 327 -21.72 -8.85 -7.14
C SER A 327 -20.47 -8.02 -7.46
N ALA A 328 -20.11 -7.88 -8.74
CA ALA A 328 -19.05 -6.97 -9.17
C ALA A 328 -19.25 -5.52 -8.70
N LEU A 329 -20.51 -5.08 -8.53
CA LEU A 329 -20.86 -3.69 -8.23
C LEU A 329 -21.59 -3.50 -6.89
N SER A 330 -21.70 -4.54 -6.06
CA SER A 330 -22.48 -4.44 -4.82
C SER A 330 -21.85 -5.13 -3.62
N LEU A 331 -22.02 -4.48 -2.48
CA LEU A 331 -21.62 -4.96 -1.16
C LEU A 331 -22.84 -5.01 -0.25
N SER A 332 -22.85 -5.96 0.68
CA SER A 332 -23.93 -6.10 1.66
C SER A 332 -23.39 -6.57 3.01
N PHE A 333 -23.97 -6.04 4.09
CA PHE A 333 -23.72 -6.50 5.44
C PHE A 333 -24.84 -6.09 6.39
N ASN A 334 -24.95 -6.83 7.50
CA ASN A 334 -25.81 -6.45 8.63
C ASN A 334 -24.95 -5.81 9.71
N PHE A 335 -25.49 -4.80 10.38
CA PHE A 335 -24.81 -4.12 11.47
C PHE A 335 -25.79 -3.73 12.57
N LYS A 336 -25.36 -3.87 13.83
CA LYS A 336 -26.15 -3.46 14.99
C LYS A 336 -25.31 -2.50 15.81
N THR A 337 -25.86 -1.33 16.10
CA THR A 337 -25.20 -0.35 16.96
C THR A 337 -26.14 0.17 18.05
N LYS A 338 -25.57 0.47 19.21
CA LYS A 338 -26.30 0.98 20.39
C LYS A 338 -26.25 2.51 20.48
N SER A 339 -25.39 3.14 19.71
CA SER A 339 -25.17 4.58 19.68
C SER A 339 -25.15 5.06 18.24
N ARG A 340 -25.20 6.38 18.04
CA ARG A 340 -24.87 6.94 16.74
C ARG A 340 -23.42 6.61 16.40
N GLU A 341 -23.17 6.08 15.21
CA GLU A 341 -21.83 5.76 14.71
C GLU A 341 -21.71 6.19 13.25
N THR A 342 -20.50 6.49 12.82
CA THR A 342 -20.17 6.75 11.42
C THR A 342 -19.48 5.52 10.85
N LEU A 343 -20.06 4.94 9.80
CA LEU A 343 -19.44 3.87 9.04
C LEU A 343 -18.51 4.54 8.03
N LYS A 344 -17.21 4.29 8.19
CA LYS A 344 -16.13 4.77 7.33
C LYS A 344 -15.62 3.60 6.50
N SER A 345 -14.89 3.88 5.42
CA SER A 345 -14.38 2.83 4.55
C SER A 345 -13.01 3.16 3.97
N THR A 346 -12.44 2.21 3.25
CA THR A 346 -11.35 2.44 2.28
C THR A 346 -11.84 2.29 0.83
N ILE A 347 -13.12 2.62 0.58
CA ILE A 347 -13.71 2.73 -0.76
C ILE A 347 -13.61 4.20 -1.17
N PRO A 348 -12.97 4.55 -2.30
CA PRO A 348 -12.88 5.94 -2.74
C PRO A 348 -14.27 6.59 -2.86
N TYR A 349 -14.43 7.80 -2.32
CA TYR A 349 -15.70 8.51 -2.37
C TYR A 349 -16.07 8.88 -3.81
N SER A 350 -17.33 8.65 -4.18
CA SER A 350 -17.92 9.07 -5.45
C SER A 350 -19.43 9.20 -5.27
N SER A 351 -20.06 10.14 -5.96
CA SER A 351 -21.53 10.27 -6.03
C SER A 351 -22.19 9.07 -6.71
N ALA A 352 -21.42 8.24 -7.41
CA ALA A 352 -21.89 6.99 -8.02
C ALA A 352 -22.15 5.86 -6.99
N TRP A 353 -21.70 6.00 -5.74
CA TRP A 353 -22.02 5.04 -4.68
C TRP A 353 -23.36 5.36 -4.02
N LEU A 354 -24.32 4.46 -4.22
CA LEU A 354 -25.62 4.48 -3.54
C LEU A 354 -25.55 3.60 -2.30
N VAL A 355 -25.95 4.14 -1.14
CA VAL A 355 -25.95 3.42 0.14
C VAL A 355 -27.37 3.35 0.67
N TYR A 356 -27.86 2.14 0.90
CA TYR A 356 -29.18 1.88 1.45
C TYR A 356 -29.06 1.32 2.87
N ASP A 357 -29.86 1.87 3.79
CA ASP A 357 -30.09 1.34 5.13
C ASP A 357 -31.56 0.89 5.24
N ASN A 358 -31.78 -0.40 5.43
CA ASN A 358 -33.13 -0.99 5.48
C ASN A 358 -34.00 -0.55 4.28
N HIS A 359 -33.45 -0.66 3.07
CA HIS A 359 -34.07 -0.24 1.79
C HIS A 359 -34.24 1.26 1.56
N HIS A 360 -33.87 2.13 2.50
CA HIS A 360 -33.91 3.58 2.33
C HIS A 360 -32.54 4.13 1.94
N LEU A 361 -32.49 4.95 0.89
CA LEU A 361 -31.27 5.64 0.48
C LEU A 361 -30.84 6.63 1.56
N ILE A 362 -29.56 6.59 1.96
CA ILE A 362 -28.99 7.50 2.95
C ILE A 362 -27.89 8.38 2.35
N GLN A 363 -27.64 9.52 3.00
CA GLN A 363 -26.60 10.45 2.59
C GLN A 363 -25.21 9.91 2.91
N THR A 364 -24.27 10.22 2.01
CA THR A 364 -22.86 9.84 2.11
C THR A 364 -21.98 11.07 2.16
N LYS A 365 -20.81 10.95 2.78
CA LYS A 365 -19.83 12.03 2.91
C LYS A 365 -18.39 11.49 2.87
N PRO A 366 -17.40 12.32 2.53
CA PRO A 366 -16.01 11.88 2.52
C PRO A 366 -15.43 11.76 3.94
N PHE A 367 -14.72 10.67 4.19
CA PHE A 367 -13.83 10.42 5.32
C PHE A 367 -12.37 10.58 4.87
N ALA A 368 -11.55 11.24 5.69
CA ALA A 368 -10.17 11.62 5.38
C ALA A 368 -10.04 12.37 4.04
N HIS A 369 -11.11 13.08 3.64
CA HIS A 369 -11.22 13.75 2.33
C HIS A 369 -11.09 12.83 1.10
N THR A 370 -11.14 11.51 1.29
CA THR A 370 -10.81 10.52 0.25
C THR A 370 -11.85 9.41 0.12
N PHE A 371 -12.31 8.85 1.24
CA PHE A 371 -13.09 7.62 1.24
C PHE A 371 -14.56 7.82 1.59
N LEU A 372 -15.40 6.88 1.19
CA LEU A 372 -16.83 6.86 1.47
C LEU A 372 -17.10 6.68 2.97
N SER A 373 -18.04 7.46 3.50
CA SER A 373 -18.61 7.26 4.82
C SER A 373 -20.09 7.66 4.89
N PHE A 374 -20.80 7.17 5.90
CA PHE A 374 -22.21 7.47 6.16
C PHE A 374 -22.53 7.27 7.65
N ASP A 375 -23.55 7.97 8.16
CA ASP A 375 -23.92 7.91 9.58
C ASP A 375 -25.09 6.95 9.80
N LEU A 376 -25.03 6.16 10.89
CA LEU A 376 -26.12 5.29 11.34
C LEU A 376 -26.63 5.75 12.71
N LYS A 377 -27.95 5.62 12.89
CA LYS A 377 -28.61 5.81 14.19
C LYS A 377 -28.49 4.54 15.04
N PRO A 378 -28.80 4.57 16.35
CA PRO A 378 -28.93 3.34 17.13
C PRO A 378 -29.98 2.40 16.52
N GLY A 379 -29.66 1.11 16.36
CA GLY A 379 -30.60 0.16 15.78
C GLY A 379 -29.95 -1.05 15.10
N HIS A 380 -30.81 -1.77 14.37
CA HIS A 380 -30.43 -2.85 13.46
C HIS A 380 -30.49 -2.33 12.03
N HIS A 381 -29.45 -2.60 11.26
CA HIS A 381 -29.27 -2.07 9.91
C HIS A 381 -28.93 -3.21 8.95
N GLN A 382 -29.68 -3.27 7.86
CA GLN A 382 -29.31 -4.02 6.66
C GLN A 382 -28.75 -3.04 5.65
N ILE A 383 -27.42 -3.04 5.50
CA ILE A 383 -26.72 -2.10 4.64
C ILE A 383 -26.43 -2.74 3.28
N LYS A 384 -26.79 -2.03 2.21
CA LYS A 384 -26.46 -2.40 0.83
C LYS A 384 -25.82 -1.23 0.11
N LEU A 385 -24.64 -1.45 -0.45
CA LEU A 385 -23.94 -0.49 -1.30
C LEU A 385 -24.00 -0.95 -2.74
N ILE A 386 -24.28 -0.04 -3.66
CA ILE A 386 -24.31 -0.30 -5.10
C ILE A 386 -23.51 0.81 -5.80
N TYR A 387 -22.54 0.42 -6.62
CA TYR A 387 -21.83 1.35 -7.51
C TYR A 387 -22.56 1.45 -8.84
N LEU A 388 -22.88 2.68 -9.25
CA LEU A 388 -23.53 2.96 -10.52
C LEU A 388 -22.49 3.51 -11.52
N PRO A 389 -22.01 2.73 -12.50
CA PRO A 389 -21.03 3.18 -13.47
C PRO A 389 -21.68 4.10 -14.51
N LEU A 390 -22.03 5.33 -14.11
CA LEU A 390 -22.79 6.30 -14.91
C LEU A 390 -22.17 6.54 -16.29
N THR A 391 -20.85 6.67 -16.36
CA THR A 391 -20.11 6.88 -17.62
C THR A 391 -20.24 5.70 -18.58
N LEU A 392 -20.25 4.46 -18.06
CA LEU A 392 -20.49 3.27 -18.87
C LEU A 392 -21.92 3.25 -19.40
N LEU A 393 -22.91 3.60 -18.57
CA LEU A 393 -24.32 3.68 -18.98
C LEU A 393 -24.53 4.69 -20.11
N VAL A 394 -23.93 5.89 -19.98
CA VAL A 394 -23.97 6.93 -21.02
C VAL A 394 -23.24 6.46 -22.28
N GLY A 395 -22.07 5.84 -22.15
CA GLY A 395 -21.32 5.30 -23.27
C GLY A 395 -22.09 4.23 -24.04
N MET A 396 -22.76 3.32 -23.34
CA MET A 396 -23.63 2.31 -23.95
C MET A 396 -24.79 2.93 -24.71
N LEU A 397 -25.43 3.96 -24.16
CA LEU A 397 -26.52 4.67 -24.84
C LEU A 397 -26.04 5.33 -26.13
N ILE A 398 -24.91 6.05 -26.09
CA ILE A 398 -24.32 6.70 -27.27
C ILE A 398 -23.95 5.64 -28.33
N SER A 399 -23.38 4.51 -27.90
CA SER A 399 -22.98 3.42 -28.78
C SER A 399 -24.18 2.77 -29.46
N LEU A 400 -25.29 2.60 -28.73
CA LEU A 400 -26.54 2.09 -29.28
C LEU A 400 -27.13 3.05 -30.32
N ILE A 401 -27.15 4.35 -30.04
CA ILE A 401 -27.61 5.37 -30.99
C ILE A 401 -26.74 5.37 -32.25
N ALA A 402 -25.42 5.33 -32.09
CA ALA A 402 -24.47 5.28 -33.22
C ALA A 402 -24.68 4.02 -34.08
N LEU A 403 -24.91 2.87 -33.45
CA LEU A 403 -25.20 1.61 -34.14
C LEU A 403 -26.51 1.69 -34.94
N ILE A 404 -27.57 2.26 -34.36
CA ILE A 404 -28.85 2.46 -35.04
C ILE A 404 -28.67 3.36 -36.27
N VAL A 405 -27.95 4.49 -36.13
CA VAL A 405 -27.66 5.41 -37.25
C VAL A 405 -26.85 4.70 -38.33
N PHE A 406 -25.84 3.92 -37.95
CA PHE A 406 -25.01 3.14 -38.88
C PHE A 406 -25.85 2.12 -39.68
N ILE A 407 -26.74 1.38 -39.01
CA ILE A 407 -27.66 0.43 -39.66
C ILE A 407 -28.61 1.15 -40.63
N ILE A 408 -29.14 2.32 -40.25
CA ILE A 408 -30.00 3.12 -41.13
C ILE A 408 -29.23 3.54 -42.39
N ILE A 409 -27.99 4.02 -42.26
CA ILE A 409 -27.15 4.41 -43.40
C ILE A 409 -26.87 3.20 -44.32
N LEU A 410 -26.53 2.04 -43.75
CA LEU A 410 -26.30 0.82 -44.51
C LEU A 410 -27.55 0.35 -45.26
N SER A 411 -28.73 0.43 -44.62
CA SER A 411 -29.98 0.05 -45.26
C SER A 411 -30.27 0.94 -46.47
N LYS A 412 -30.07 2.27 -46.35
CA LYS A 412 -30.27 3.21 -47.47
C LYS A 412 -29.27 3.00 -48.61
N ARG A 413 -28.03 2.60 -48.31
CA ARG A 413 -27.01 2.26 -49.32
C ARG A 413 -27.28 0.94 -50.07
N LYS A 414 -28.14 0.05 -49.57
CA LYS A 414 -28.58 -1.13 -50.33
C LYS A 414 -29.73 -0.81 -51.30
N PHE A 415 -30.35 0.37 -51.20
CA PHE A 415 -31.44 0.83 -52.05
C PHE A 415 -31.04 1.96 -53.02
N MET A 416 -29.74 2.31 -53.06
CA MET A 416 -29.08 3.06 -54.12
C MET A 416 -28.08 2.13 -54.80
#